data_AF-A0A482RSI0-F1
#
_entry.id   AF-A0A482RSI0-F1
#
_cell.length_a   1.000
_cell.length_b   1.000
_cell.length_c   1.000
_cell.angle_alpha   90.00
_cell.angle_beta   90.00
_cell.angle_gamma   90.00
#
_symmetry.space_group_name_H-M   'P 1'
#
loop_
_entity.id
_entity.type
_entity.pdbx_description
1 polymer ?
#
loop_
_entity_poly.entity_id
_entity_poly.type
_entity_poly.pdbx_seq_one_letter_code
_entity_poly.pdbx_strand_id
1 'polypeptide(L)'
;MLHAGVSARRPLPLQASMLPDPADIFKFMQTNNIGTEHAIMYYSWASVAEMRRNWSFASKVYQRGVACGAMPAEIMRRRQREFQHRA
;
A
#
# COMPACT_ATOMS: atom_id res chain seq x y z
N MET A 1 -1.87 23.51 43.99
CA MET A 1 -2.94 22.66 43.44
C MET A 1 -2.52 22.16 42.07
N LEU A 2 -2.50 20.84 41.91
CA LEU A 2 -2.22 20.12 40.67
C LEU A 2 -3.40 20.28 39.69
N HIS A 3 -3.12 20.59 38.42
CA HIS A 3 -3.72 19.87 37.30
C HIS A 3 -2.92 20.11 36.01
N ALA A 4 -1.95 19.21 35.80
CA ALA A 4 -1.47 18.88 34.47
C ALA A 4 -2.58 18.13 33.71
N GLY A 5 -2.66 18.30 32.39
CA GLY A 5 -3.60 17.52 31.60
C GLY A 5 -3.83 17.89 30.14
N VAL A 6 -3.06 18.78 29.50
CA VAL A 6 -3.04 18.81 28.03
C VAL A 6 -2.06 17.73 27.59
N SER A 7 -2.60 16.55 27.29
CA SER A 7 -1.87 15.45 26.66
C SER A 7 -1.40 15.89 25.28
N ALA A 8 -0.27 16.61 25.27
CA ALA A 8 0.47 16.90 24.06
C ALA A 8 0.99 15.56 23.54
N ARG A 9 0.30 15.01 22.54
CA ARG A 9 0.79 13.86 21.77
C ARG A 9 2.22 14.20 21.38
N ARG A 10 3.17 13.43 21.91
CA ARG A 10 4.60 13.62 21.64
C ARG A 10 4.76 13.62 20.11
N PRO A 11 5.19 14.72 19.47
CA PRO A 11 5.31 14.75 18.03
C PRO A 11 6.31 13.69 17.61
N LEU A 12 5.97 12.94 16.55
CA LEU A 12 6.91 11.99 15.94
C LEU A 12 8.20 12.75 15.56
N PRO A 13 9.37 12.10 15.62
CA PRO A 13 10.62 12.74 15.25
C PRO A 13 10.51 13.35 13.84
N LEU A 14 11.01 14.58 13.67
CA LEU A 14 10.89 15.39 12.43
C LEU A 14 11.24 14.62 11.14
N GLN A 15 12.13 13.63 11.23
CA GLN A 15 12.50 12.76 10.12
C GLN A 15 11.34 11.88 9.63
N ALA A 16 10.51 11.36 10.56
CA ALA A 16 9.36 10.53 10.22
C ALA A 16 8.23 11.33 9.56
N SER A 17 8.08 12.61 9.88
CA SER A 17 7.10 13.49 9.20
C SER A 17 7.48 13.85 7.76
N MET A 18 8.73 13.60 7.35
CA MET A 18 9.21 13.84 5.98
C MET A 18 9.17 12.59 5.10
N LEU A 19 8.80 11.43 5.66
CA LEU A 19 8.72 10.20 4.87
C LEU A 19 7.51 10.29 3.94
N PRO A 20 7.70 10.05 2.62
CA PRO A 20 6.61 10.05 1.67
C PRO A 20 5.58 8.97 2.02
N ASP A 21 4.30 9.28 1.82
CA ASP A 21 3.23 8.32 1.98
C ASP A 21 3.44 7.15 1.01
N PRO A 22 3.46 5.88 1.48
CA PRO A 22 3.71 4.75 0.59
C PRO A 22 2.76 4.68 -0.62
N ALA A 23 1.51 5.15 -0.49
CA ALA A 23 0.57 5.17 -1.60
C ALA A 23 0.99 6.17 -2.69
N ASP A 24 1.60 7.29 -2.31
CA ASP A 24 2.12 8.28 -3.25
C ASP A 24 3.34 7.74 -4.01
N ILE A 25 4.20 6.96 -3.33
CA ILE A 25 5.35 6.29 -3.96
C ILE A 25 4.87 5.30 -5.03
N PHE A 26 3.94 4.41 -4.69
CA PHE A 26 3.44 3.43 -5.67
C PHE A 26 2.66 4.09 -6.81
N LYS A 27 1.92 5.17 -6.54
CA LYS A 27 1.27 5.96 -7.58
C LYS A 27 2.29 6.59 -8.53
N PHE A 28 3.38 7.16 -7.99
CA PHE A 28 4.48 7.67 -8.78
C PHE A 28 5.13 6.57 -9.64
N MET A 29 5.43 5.42 -9.05
CA MET A 29 5.98 4.26 -9.77
C MET A 29 5.06 3.83 -10.92
N GLN A 30 3.76 3.67 -10.66
CA GLN A 30 2.77 3.29 -11.67
C GLN A 30 2.67 4.30 -12.81
N THR A 31 2.73 5.59 -12.49
CA THR A 31 2.61 6.68 -13.47
C THR A 31 3.84 6.75 -14.38
N ASN A 32 5.01 6.39 -13.85
CA ASN A 32 6.28 6.45 -14.57
C ASN A 32 6.75 5.07 -15.09
N ASN A 33 5.88 4.06 -15.08
CA ASN A 33 6.20 2.68 -15.51
C ASN A 33 7.40 2.06 -14.79
N ILE A 34 7.61 2.40 -13.51
CA ILE A 34 8.70 1.85 -12.71
C ILE A 34 8.22 0.57 -12.04
N GLY A 35 8.83 -0.57 -12.39
CA GLY A 35 8.55 -1.87 -11.78
C GLY A 35 7.15 -2.41 -12.05
N THR A 36 6.45 -1.89 -13.07
CA THR A 36 5.10 -2.31 -13.48
C THR A 36 5.06 -3.71 -14.09
N GLU A 37 6.22 -4.29 -14.39
CA GLU A 37 6.46 -5.66 -14.81
C GLU A 37 6.62 -6.62 -13.62
N HIS A 38 6.77 -6.11 -12.40
CA HIS A 38 7.05 -6.93 -11.22
C HIS A 38 5.84 -7.05 -10.29
N ALA A 39 5.48 -8.29 -9.93
CA ALA A 39 4.37 -8.61 -9.03
C ALA A 39 4.49 -7.91 -7.67
N ILE A 40 5.72 -7.71 -7.16
CA ILE A 40 5.99 -7.05 -5.88
C ILE A 40 5.48 -5.62 -5.81
N MET A 41 5.52 -4.90 -6.93
CA MET A 41 5.01 -3.53 -7.02
C MET A 41 3.51 -3.52 -6.70
N TYR A 42 2.74 -4.42 -7.33
CA TYR A 42 1.29 -4.49 -7.16
C TYR A 42 0.87 -5.06 -5.81
N TYR A 43 1.45 -6.18 -5.35
CA TYR A 43 0.99 -6.77 -4.08
C TYR A 43 1.37 -5.89 -2.88
N SER A 44 2.49 -5.15 -2.96
CA SER A 44 2.87 -4.22 -1.89
C SER A 44 1.96 -2.99 -1.89
N TRP A 45 1.62 -2.46 -3.07
CA TRP A 45 0.68 -1.34 -3.18
C TRP A 45 -0.74 -1.73 -2.70
N ALA A 46 -1.21 -2.91 -3.08
CA ALA A 46 -2.48 -3.44 -2.58
C ALA A 46 -2.46 -3.63 -1.06
N SER A 47 -1.35 -4.10 -0.48
CA SER A 47 -1.19 -4.26 0.97
C SER A 47 -1.30 -2.91 1.72
N VAL A 48 -0.72 -1.83 1.17
CA VAL A 48 -0.89 -0.47 1.73
C VAL A 48 -2.37 -0.06 1.73
N ALA A 49 -3.11 -0.40 0.67
CA ALA A 49 -4.54 -0.13 0.59
C ALA A 49 -5.35 -0.98 1.59
N GLU A 50 -5.02 -2.26 1.76
CA GLU A 50 -5.61 -3.16 2.76
C GLU A 50 -5.40 -2.62 4.19
N MET A 51 -4.18 -2.16 4.53
CA MET A 51 -3.87 -1.56 5.83
C MET A 51 -4.72 -0.32 6.12
N ARG A 52 -5.14 0.40 5.08
CA ARG A 52 -6.05 1.55 5.15
C ARG A 52 -7.53 1.17 5.02
N ARG A 53 -7.86 -0.13 5.01
CA ARG A 53 -9.21 -0.68 4.80
C ARG A 53 -9.87 -0.22 3.49
N ASN A 54 -9.07 0.17 2.49
CA ASN A 54 -9.58 0.52 1.17
C ASN A 54 -9.62 -0.71 0.27
N TRP A 55 -10.52 -1.64 0.60
CA TRP A 55 -10.71 -2.92 -0.10
C TRP A 55 -11.00 -2.75 -1.59
N SER A 56 -11.79 -1.73 -1.93
CA SER A 56 -12.14 -1.42 -3.33
C SER A 56 -10.90 -1.09 -4.17
N PHE A 57 -9.97 -0.31 -3.62
CA PHE A 57 -8.74 0.06 -4.30
C PHE A 57 -7.74 -1.09 -4.33
N ALA A 58 -7.59 -1.83 -3.22
CA ALA A 58 -6.75 -3.02 -3.18
C ALA A 58 -7.15 -4.04 -4.27
N SER A 59 -8.45 -4.28 -4.44
CA SER A 59 -8.99 -5.16 -5.48
C SER A 59 -8.60 -4.69 -6.89
N LYS A 60 -8.72 -3.39 -7.18
CA LYS A 60 -8.30 -2.80 -8.46
C LYS A 60 -6.80 -2.97 -8.72
N VAL A 61 -5.96 -2.79 -7.70
CA VAL A 61 -4.51 -2.97 -7.83
C VAL A 61 -4.15 -4.43 -8.15
N TYR A 62 -4.77 -5.40 -7.45
CA TYR A 62 -4.56 -6.82 -7.75
C TYR A 62 -5.01 -7.18 -9.17
N GLN A 63 -6.21 -6.75 -9.58
CA GLN A 63 -6.72 -7.00 -10.93
C GLN A 63 -5.80 -6.42 -12.00
N ARG A 64 -5.28 -5.21 -11.78
CA ARG A 64 -4.33 -4.57 -12.71
C ARG A 64 -3.04 -5.36 -12.83
N GLY A 65 -2.42 -5.77 -11.71
CA GLY A 65 -1.18 -6.55 -11.75
C GLY A 65 -1.34 -7.90 -12.48
N VAL A 66 -2.51 -8.55 -12.34
CA VAL A 66 -2.85 -9.75 -13.11
C VAL A 66 -3.03 -9.43 -14.60
N ALA A 67 -3.79 -8.38 -14.94
CA ALA A 67 -4.05 -7.99 -16.32
C ALA A 67 -2.78 -7.56 -17.09
N CYS A 68 -1.83 -6.92 -16.40
CA CYS A 68 -0.54 -6.53 -16.97
C CYS A 68 0.46 -7.70 -17.06
N GLY A 69 0.11 -8.90 -16.58
CA GLY A 69 1.03 -10.04 -16.59
C GLY A 69 2.25 -9.85 -15.69
N ALA A 70 2.11 -9.13 -14.57
CA ALA A 70 3.23 -8.81 -13.69
C ALA A 70 3.89 -10.08 -13.13
N MET A 71 5.21 -10.15 -13.21
CA MET A 71 6.01 -11.34 -12.94
C MET A 71 6.55 -11.39 -11.51
N PRO A 72 6.56 -12.56 -10.85
CA PRO A 72 6.03 -13.84 -11.32
C PRO A 72 4.48 -13.86 -11.30
N ALA A 73 3.85 -14.24 -12.41
CA ALA A 73 2.38 -14.20 -12.55
C ALA A 73 1.64 -15.09 -11.55
N GLU A 74 2.24 -16.21 -11.15
CA GLU A 74 1.67 -17.11 -10.14
C GLU A 74 1.57 -16.43 -8.77
N ILE A 75 2.54 -15.58 -8.41
CA ILE A 75 2.50 -14.82 -7.17
C ILE A 75 1.31 -13.85 -7.20
N MET A 76 1.07 -13.17 -8.32
CA MET A 76 -0.09 -12.27 -8.43
C MET A 76 -1.41 -12.99 -8.25
N ARG A 77 -1.62 -14.11 -8.94
CA ARG A 77 -2.84 -14.91 -8.80
C ARG A 77 -3.03 -15.43 -7.38
N ARG A 78 -1.95 -15.94 -6.76
CA ARG A 78 -1.97 -16.39 -5.36
C ARG A 78 -2.36 -15.25 -4.41
N ARG A 79 -1.70 -14.10 -4.51
CA ARG A 79 -1.98 -12.94 -3.65
C ARG A 79 -3.41 -12.41 -3.83
N GLN A 80 -3.92 -12.37 -5.06
CA GLN A 80 -5.31 -11.98 -5.33
C GLN A 80 -6.31 -12.94 -4.67
N ARG A 81 -6.10 -14.25 -4.75
CA ARG A 81 -6.95 -15.24 -4.05
C ARG A 81 -6.88 -15.05 -2.53
N GLU A 82 -5.67 -14.90 -1.98
CA GLU A 82 -5.48 -14.64 -0.55
C GLU A 82 -6.23 -13.36 -0.10
N PHE A 83 -6.22 -12.31 -0.92
CA PHE A 83 -6.98 -11.08 -0.68
C PHE A 83 -8.49 -11.31 -0.69
N GLN A 84 -9.01 -12.05 -1.68
CA GLN A 84 -10.44 -12.36 -1.78
C GLN A 84 -10.99 -13.14 -0.57
N HIS A 85 -10.14 -13.88 0.15
CA HIS A 85 -10.52 -14.52 1.40
C HIS A 85 -10.54 -13.56 2.61
N ARG A 86 -9.85 -12.42 2.54
CA ARG A 86 -9.77 -11.43 3.62
C ARG A 86 -10.79 -10.29 3.50
N ALA A 87 -11.15 -9.93 2.26
CA ALA A 87 -12.02 -8.81 1.92
C ALA A 87 -13.50 -9.16 2.03
#